data_AF-A0A1W0X641-F1
#
_entry.id   AF-A0A1W0X641-F1
#
_cell.length_a   1.000
_cell.length_b   1.000
_cell.length_c   1.000
_cell.angle_alpha   90.00
_cell.angle_beta   90.00
_cell.angle_gamma   90.00
#
_symmetry.space_group_name_H-M   'P 1'
#
loop_
_entity.id
_entity.type
_entity.pdbx_description
1 polymer ?
#
loop_
_entity_poly.entity_id
_entity_poly.type
_entity_poly.pdbx_seq_one_letter_code
_entity_poly.pdbx_strand_id
1 'polypeptide(L)'
;MRTVVVTANLKKRNELPARFCDWTVYSFFVINAGIWHECVIAIDRDPNFWASKNWLISGQKRVAFTIIAGYVPAVLLNLYPLVAADDKFIAAPPFSNCVLNPRNPGIRQFVEMGAILGLYLPSVLAGLSYAAIFAFFMTRRFRVSVAQPSPASDQAVQANIKQARRMRVAISHLSLELGGKSSTAAN
;
A
#
# COMPACT_ATOMS: atom_id res chain seq x y z
N MET A 1 31.74 -23.23 -21.76
CA MET A 1 31.75 -23.45 -20.29
C MET A 1 31.23 -24.85 -19.99
N ARG A 2 32.08 -25.78 -19.53
CA ARG A 2 31.66 -27.11 -19.08
C ARG A 2 30.97 -26.95 -17.72
N THR A 3 29.67 -27.18 -17.66
CA THR A 3 28.99 -27.45 -16.40
C THR A 3 29.42 -28.85 -15.95
N VAL A 4 30.48 -28.88 -15.13
CA VAL A 4 30.90 -30.10 -14.43
C VAL A 4 29.67 -30.63 -13.72
N VAL A 5 29.27 -31.84 -14.07
CA VAL A 5 28.22 -32.59 -13.40
C VAL A 5 28.77 -32.95 -12.02
N VAL A 6 28.58 -32.04 -11.05
CA VAL A 6 28.97 -32.21 -9.64
C VAL A 6 27.93 -33.09 -8.91
N THR A 7 27.34 -34.09 -9.57
CA THR A 7 26.48 -35.06 -8.87
C THR A 7 27.30 -36.14 -8.17
N ALA A 8 28.53 -36.43 -8.63
CA ALA A 8 29.34 -37.51 -8.06
C ALA A 8 30.17 -37.13 -6.81
N ASN A 9 30.38 -35.84 -6.52
CA ASN A 9 31.28 -35.40 -5.43
C ASN A 9 30.57 -34.77 -4.22
N LEU A 10 29.24 -34.62 -4.23
CA LEU A 10 28.51 -34.10 -3.07
C LEU A 10 28.19 -35.17 -2.02
N LYS A 11 28.27 -36.47 -2.36
CA LYS A 11 28.12 -37.57 -1.38
C LYS A 11 29.19 -37.57 -0.27
N LYS A 12 30.27 -36.79 -0.42
CA LYS A 12 31.46 -36.81 0.45
C LYS A 12 31.63 -35.56 1.34
N ARG A 13 30.71 -34.60 1.31
CA ARG A 13 30.70 -33.46 2.24
C ARG A 13 29.42 -33.48 3.06
N ASN A 14 29.51 -34.05 4.27
CA ASN A 14 28.57 -34.02 5.39
C ASN A 14 27.28 -33.21 5.14
N GLU A 15 26.32 -33.94 4.56
CA GLU A 15 24.91 -34.01 4.98
C GLU A 15 24.15 -32.69 5.12
N LEU A 16 23.78 -32.12 3.98
CA LEU A 16 22.50 -31.40 3.93
C LEU A 16 21.37 -32.43 4.05
N PRO A 17 20.31 -32.18 4.83
CA PRO A 17 19.20 -33.11 4.98
C PRO A 17 18.59 -33.42 3.61
N ALA A 18 18.09 -34.65 3.43
CA ALA A 18 17.57 -35.16 2.15
C ALA A 18 16.43 -34.30 1.53
N ARG A 19 15.90 -33.34 2.29
CA ARG A 19 14.83 -32.41 1.91
C ARG A 19 15.20 -30.93 2.06
N PHE A 20 16.49 -30.61 2.08
CA PHE A 20 16.93 -29.22 2.22
C PHE A 20 16.40 -28.34 1.08
N CYS A 21 16.28 -28.88 -0.14
CA CYS A 21 15.75 -28.13 -1.28
C CYS A 21 14.23 -27.89 -1.21
N ASP A 22 13.47 -28.67 -0.44
CA ASP A 22 12.03 -28.48 -0.26
C ASP A 22 11.73 -27.16 0.45
N TRP A 23 12.64 -26.70 1.32
CA TRP A 23 12.54 -25.40 2.00
C TRP A 23 12.55 -24.23 1.02
N THR A 24 13.17 -24.38 -0.15
CA THR A 24 13.18 -23.33 -1.17
C THR A 24 11.77 -23.12 -1.74
N VAL A 25 10.98 -24.19 -1.88
CA VAL A 25 9.57 -24.11 -2.30
C VAL A 25 8.74 -23.34 -1.28
N TYR A 26 8.96 -23.58 0.01
CA TYR A 26 8.28 -22.84 1.08
C TYR A 26 8.64 -21.35 1.07
N SER A 27 9.92 -21.00 0.90
CA SER A 27 10.36 -19.60 0.80
C SER A 27 9.73 -18.88 -0.40
N PHE A 28 9.65 -19.53 -1.56
CA PHE A 28 8.95 -18.96 -2.73
C PHE A 28 7.46 -18.74 -2.48
N PHE A 29 6.80 -19.66 -1.77
CA PHE A 29 5.42 -19.50 -1.36
C PHE A 29 5.22 -18.27 -0.48
N VAL A 30 6.03 -18.11 0.57
CA VAL A 30 5.92 -16.98 1.51
C VAL A 30 6.16 -15.65 0.80
N ILE A 31 7.18 -15.57 -0.07
CA ILE A 31 7.49 -14.34 -0.83
C ILE A 31 6.33 -13.97 -1.76
N ASN A 32 5.84 -14.92 -2.56
CA ASN A 32 4.72 -14.67 -3.47
C ASN A 32 3.45 -14.30 -2.70
N ALA A 33 3.17 -14.96 -1.57
CA ALA A 33 2.04 -14.62 -0.71
C ALA A 33 2.17 -13.17 -0.19
N GLY A 34 3.34 -12.78 0.32
CA GLY A 34 3.58 -11.41 0.79
C GLY A 34 3.33 -10.37 -0.30
N ILE A 35 3.87 -10.57 -1.50
CA ILE A 35 3.71 -9.65 -2.63
C ILE A 35 2.23 -9.51 -3.03
N TRP A 36 1.51 -10.64 -3.13
CA TRP A 36 0.10 -10.62 -3.49
C TRP A 36 -0.78 -9.99 -2.40
N HIS A 37 -0.46 -10.19 -1.12
CA HIS A 37 -1.16 -9.50 -0.03
C HIS A 37 -0.98 -7.98 -0.12
N GLU A 38 0.25 -7.50 -0.32
CA GLU A 38 0.51 -6.06 -0.50
C GLU A 38 -0.25 -5.49 -1.71
N CYS A 39 -0.28 -6.22 -2.82
CA CYS A 39 -1.04 -5.83 -4.01
C CYS A 39 -2.55 -5.71 -3.72
N VAL A 40 -3.14 -6.73 -3.11
CA VAL A 40 -4.58 -6.75 -2.79
C VAL A 40 -4.92 -5.65 -1.78
N ILE A 41 -4.06 -5.40 -0.78
CA ILE A 41 -4.23 -4.31 0.18
C ILE A 41 -4.16 -2.94 -0.52
N ALA A 42 -3.27 -2.77 -1.49
CA ALA A 42 -3.17 -1.52 -2.26
C ALA A 42 -4.45 -1.25 -3.07
N ILE A 43 -4.99 -2.28 -3.74
CA ILE A 43 -6.27 -2.19 -4.47
C ILE A 43 -7.42 -1.94 -3.50
N ASP A 44 -7.43 -2.61 -2.35
CA ASP A 44 -8.43 -2.43 -1.30
C ASP A 44 -8.45 -0.98 -0.77
N ARG A 45 -7.32 -0.28 -0.77
CA ARG A 45 -7.26 1.13 -0.36
C ARG A 45 -7.70 2.13 -1.44
N ASP A 46 -7.83 1.72 -2.71
CA ASP A 46 -8.19 2.63 -3.80
C ASP A 46 -9.66 3.07 -3.71
N PRO A 47 -9.94 4.36 -3.44
CA PRO A 47 -11.31 4.86 -3.30
C PRO A 47 -12.11 4.76 -4.60
N ASN A 48 -11.48 4.71 -5.78
CA ASN A 48 -12.18 4.59 -7.05
C ASN A 48 -12.77 3.20 -7.26
N PHE A 49 -12.12 2.16 -6.71
CA PHE A 49 -12.62 0.80 -6.76
C PHE A 49 -13.94 0.67 -5.97
N TRP A 50 -14.05 1.37 -4.83
CA TRP A 50 -15.21 1.34 -3.94
C TRP A 50 -16.28 2.39 -4.25
N ALA A 51 -15.95 3.42 -5.04
CA ALA A 51 -16.92 4.43 -5.48
C ALA A 51 -17.98 3.87 -6.45
N SER A 52 -17.71 2.70 -7.05
CA SER A 52 -18.72 1.93 -7.77
C SER A 52 -19.71 1.31 -6.78
N LYS A 53 -21.00 1.67 -6.90
CA LYS A 53 -22.13 1.38 -5.98
C LYS A 53 -22.42 -0.10 -5.64
N ASN A 54 -21.54 -1.05 -5.94
CA ASN A 54 -21.75 -2.51 -5.81
C ASN A 54 -20.86 -3.19 -4.76
N TRP A 55 -20.56 -2.55 -3.64
CA TRP A 55 -19.70 -3.14 -2.61
C TRP A 55 -20.47 -4.14 -1.72
N LEU A 56 -20.69 -5.34 -2.24
CA LEU A 56 -21.33 -6.47 -1.54
C LEU A 56 -20.53 -7.02 -0.34
N ILE A 57 -19.35 -6.45 -0.04
CA ILE A 57 -18.38 -7.00 0.91
C ILE A 57 -17.99 -5.91 1.92
N SER A 58 -18.72 -5.82 3.03
CA SER A 58 -18.41 -4.94 4.16
C SER A 58 -17.78 -5.69 5.33
N GLY A 59 -16.99 -4.98 6.14
CA GLY A 59 -16.51 -5.47 7.44
C GLY A 59 -15.64 -6.73 7.35
N GLN A 60 -15.94 -7.75 8.16
CA GLN A 60 -15.13 -8.97 8.28
C GLN A 60 -15.03 -9.78 6.98
N LYS A 61 -16.06 -9.74 6.12
CA LYS A 61 -16.04 -10.44 4.82
C LYS A 61 -14.98 -9.87 3.88
N ARG A 62 -14.68 -8.57 4.02
CA ARG A 62 -13.67 -7.87 3.23
C ARG A 62 -12.26 -8.34 3.62
N VAL A 63 -12.02 -8.45 4.92
CA VAL A 63 -10.76 -8.99 5.46
C VAL A 63 -10.57 -10.45 5.05
N ALA A 64 -11.62 -11.27 5.12
CA ALA A 64 -11.53 -12.66 4.66
C ALA A 64 -11.21 -12.73 3.16
N PHE A 65 -11.85 -11.89 2.34
CA PHE A 65 -11.57 -11.83 0.91
C PHE A 65 -10.12 -11.41 0.62
N THR A 66 -9.59 -10.39 1.29
CA THR A 66 -8.21 -9.92 1.05
C THR A 66 -7.18 -10.99 1.42
N ILE A 67 -7.40 -11.72 2.52
CA ILE A 67 -6.55 -12.85 2.92
C ILE A 67 -6.60 -13.95 1.85
N ILE A 68 -7.80 -14.37 1.43
CA ILE A 68 -7.96 -15.43 0.42
C ILE A 68 -7.32 -15.01 -0.91
N ALA A 69 -7.59 -13.78 -1.36
CA ALA A 69 -7.05 -13.24 -2.61
C ALA A 69 -5.52 -13.09 -2.60
N GLY A 70 -4.90 -12.90 -1.43
CA GLY A 70 -3.45 -12.92 -1.30
C GLY A 70 -2.83 -14.31 -1.38
N TYR A 71 -3.49 -15.32 -0.78
CA TYR A 71 -2.96 -16.70 -0.75
C TYR A 71 -3.23 -17.50 -2.02
N VAL A 72 -4.38 -17.34 -2.67
CA VAL A 72 -4.76 -18.16 -3.84
C VAL A 72 -3.72 -18.06 -4.99
N PRO A 73 -3.29 -16.87 -5.43
CA PRO A 73 -2.27 -16.75 -6.47
C PRO A 73 -0.93 -17.37 -6.05
N ALA A 74 -0.54 -17.20 -4.78
CA ALA A 74 0.68 -17.78 -4.24
C ALA A 74 0.66 -19.32 -4.26
N VAL A 75 -0.48 -19.94 -3.92
CA VAL A 75 -0.66 -21.40 -4.03
C VAL A 75 -0.58 -21.84 -5.50
N LEU A 76 -1.29 -21.17 -6.40
CA LEU A 76 -1.31 -21.53 -7.83
C LEU A 76 0.09 -21.45 -8.46
N LEU A 77 0.87 -20.41 -8.13
CA LEU A 77 2.23 -20.25 -8.62
C LEU A 77 3.19 -21.30 -8.04
N ASN A 78 2.92 -21.80 -6.84
CA ASN A 78 3.76 -22.81 -6.18
C ASN A 78 3.28 -24.26 -6.36
N LEU A 79 2.16 -24.50 -7.06
CA LEU A 79 1.69 -25.84 -7.35
C LEU A 79 2.67 -26.61 -8.25
N TYR A 80 3.25 -25.94 -9.24
CA TYR A 80 4.19 -26.56 -10.17
C TYR A 80 5.48 -27.08 -9.50
N PRO A 81 6.20 -26.30 -8.67
CA PRO A 81 7.37 -26.81 -7.96
C PRO A 81 7.00 -27.85 -6.90
N LEU A 82 5.78 -27.80 -6.34
CA LEU A 82 5.31 -28.80 -5.37
C LEU A 82 5.05 -30.18 -6.01
N VAL A 83 4.51 -30.20 -7.24
CA VAL A 83 4.23 -31.45 -7.98
C VAL A 83 5.49 -31.99 -8.68
N ALA A 84 6.50 -31.15 -8.85
CA ALA A 84 7.68 -31.49 -9.60
C ALA A 84 8.80 -32.06 -8.72
N ALA A 85 8.87 -33.39 -8.67
CA ALA A 85 9.86 -34.14 -7.89
C ALA A 85 11.32 -34.02 -8.39
N ASP A 86 12.24 -34.06 -7.41
CA ASP A 86 13.67 -34.44 -7.33
C ASP A 86 14.68 -34.04 -8.43
N ASP A 87 14.34 -34.03 -9.73
CA ASP A 87 15.29 -33.76 -10.82
C ASP A 87 15.44 -32.25 -11.17
N LYS A 88 14.69 -31.40 -10.45
CA LYS A 88 14.51 -29.99 -10.79
C LYS A 88 15.37 -29.03 -9.99
N PHE A 89 16.07 -29.45 -8.94
CA PHE A 89 16.90 -28.56 -8.12
C PHE A 89 18.35 -29.06 -8.05
N ILE A 90 19.31 -28.14 -8.21
CA ILE A 90 20.74 -28.37 -8.10
C ILE A 90 21.27 -27.50 -6.96
N ALA A 91 22.02 -28.09 -6.04
CA ALA A 91 22.79 -27.32 -5.07
C ALA A 91 23.92 -26.56 -5.79
N ALA A 92 23.87 -25.22 -5.79
CA ALA A 92 24.85 -24.38 -6.49
C ALA A 92 25.97 -23.95 -5.51
N PRO A 93 27.22 -24.43 -5.61
CA PRO A 93 28.31 -23.95 -4.75
C PRO A 93 28.67 -22.47 -5.06
N PRO A 94 29.25 -21.70 -4.11
CA PRO A 94 29.82 -22.09 -2.81
C PRO A 94 28.85 -21.97 -1.62
N PHE A 95 27.69 -21.34 -1.81
CA PHE A 95 26.67 -21.20 -0.78
C PHE A 95 25.64 -22.30 -0.98
N SER A 96 25.24 -23.00 0.08
CA SER A 96 24.27 -24.10 0.09
C SER A 96 22.85 -23.68 -0.33
N ASN A 97 22.66 -23.09 -1.51
CA ASN A 97 21.36 -22.71 -2.06
C ASN A 97 20.95 -23.74 -3.11
N CYS A 98 19.71 -24.19 -3.02
CA CYS A 98 19.10 -25.01 -4.07
C CYS A 98 18.55 -24.10 -5.16
N VAL A 99 18.98 -24.34 -6.40
CA VAL A 99 18.58 -23.56 -7.56
C VAL A 99 17.88 -24.48 -8.55
N LEU A 100 16.85 -23.98 -9.21
CA LEU A 100 16.16 -24.70 -10.28
C LEU A 100 17.14 -25.08 -11.41
N ASN A 101 17.06 -26.33 -11.89
CA ASN A 101 17.95 -26.89 -12.90
C ASN A 101 17.67 -26.22 -14.27
N PRO A 102 18.59 -25.40 -14.79
CA PRO A 102 18.35 -24.64 -16.01
C PRO A 102 18.38 -25.50 -17.28
N ARG A 103 18.79 -26.78 -17.19
CA ARG A 103 18.83 -27.69 -18.34
C ARG A 103 17.46 -28.15 -18.79
N ASN A 104 16.44 -28.03 -17.95
CA ASN A 104 15.09 -28.40 -18.31
C ASN A 104 14.34 -27.18 -18.90
N PRO A 105 13.96 -27.20 -20.19
CA PRO A 105 13.32 -26.05 -20.84
C PRO A 105 11.97 -25.67 -20.20
N GLY A 106 11.23 -26.64 -19.64
CA GLY A 106 9.98 -26.37 -18.93
C GLY A 106 10.17 -25.61 -17.62
N ILE A 107 11.33 -25.77 -16.97
CA ILE A 107 11.67 -25.02 -15.76
C ILE A 107 11.98 -23.57 -16.10
N ARG A 108 12.70 -23.32 -17.19
CA ARG A 108 13.03 -21.96 -17.62
C ARG A 108 11.77 -21.14 -17.91
N GLN A 109 10.84 -21.70 -18.67
CA GLN A 109 9.54 -21.06 -18.94
C GLN A 109 8.74 -20.83 -17.66
N PHE A 110 8.76 -21.79 -16.73
CA PHE A 110 8.11 -21.63 -15.43
C PHE A 110 8.72 -20.49 -14.60
N VAL A 111 10.05 -20.36 -14.55
CA VAL A 111 10.73 -19.27 -13.83
C VAL A 111 10.38 -17.92 -14.44
N GLU A 112 10.37 -17.81 -15.77
CA GLU A 112 10.02 -16.59 -16.48
C GLU A 112 8.55 -16.19 -16.20
N MET A 113 7.60 -17.13 -16.35
CA MET A 113 6.18 -16.88 -16.06
C MET A 113 5.93 -16.63 -14.57
N GLY A 114 6.64 -17.32 -13.70
CA GLY A 114 6.59 -17.15 -12.25
C GLY A 114 7.07 -15.78 -11.81
N ALA A 115 8.11 -15.21 -12.44
CA ALA A 115 8.55 -13.85 -12.18
C ALA A 115 7.52 -12.81 -12.65
N ILE A 116 6.93 -13.01 -13.83
CA ILE A 116 5.89 -12.12 -14.37
C ILE A 116 4.68 -12.09 -13.43
N LEU A 117 4.14 -13.26 -13.08
CA LEU A 117 2.92 -13.37 -12.29
C LEU A 117 3.16 -13.18 -10.79
N GLY A 118 4.31 -13.58 -10.27
CA GLY A 118 4.64 -13.52 -8.84
C GLY A 118 5.18 -12.17 -8.38
N LEU A 119 5.81 -11.40 -9.26
CA LEU A 119 6.46 -10.14 -8.90
C LEU A 119 5.99 -8.97 -9.77
N TYR A 120 6.16 -9.03 -11.08
CA TYR A 120 5.95 -7.86 -11.94
C TYR A 120 4.49 -7.42 -12.00
N LEU A 121 3.56 -8.36 -12.25
CA LEU A 121 2.13 -8.09 -12.32
C LEU A 121 1.59 -7.47 -11.01
N PRO A 122 1.77 -8.08 -9.82
CA PRO A 122 1.28 -7.48 -8.58
C PRO A 122 1.98 -6.16 -8.25
N SER A 123 3.26 -5.98 -8.59
CA SER A 123 3.96 -4.70 -8.38
C SER A 123 3.37 -3.57 -9.23
N VAL A 124 3.05 -3.84 -10.49
CA VAL A 124 2.41 -2.85 -11.38
C VAL A 124 1.01 -2.52 -10.89
N LEU A 125 0.21 -3.51 -10.49
CA LEU A 125 -1.12 -3.29 -9.95
C LEU A 125 -1.08 -2.43 -8.68
N ALA A 126 -0.19 -2.76 -7.73
CA ALA A 126 0.01 -1.97 -6.53
C ALA A 126 0.43 -0.52 -6.86
N GLY A 127 1.38 -0.35 -7.79
CA GLY A 127 1.84 0.96 -8.24
C GLY A 127 0.71 1.80 -8.86
N LEU A 128 -0.13 1.19 -9.70
CA LEU A 128 -1.29 1.85 -10.30
C LEU A 128 -2.33 2.25 -9.25
N SER A 129 -2.61 1.38 -8.27
CA SER A 129 -3.52 1.69 -7.16
C SER A 129 -3.01 2.87 -6.33
N TYR A 130 -1.73 2.89 -5.96
CA TYR A 130 -1.15 4.02 -5.24
C TYR A 130 -1.11 5.32 -6.07
N ALA A 131 -0.85 5.22 -7.37
CA ALA A 131 -0.92 6.37 -8.28
C ALA A 131 -2.35 6.94 -8.36
N ALA A 132 -3.37 6.07 -8.40
CA ALA A 132 -4.78 6.48 -8.41
C ALA A 132 -5.18 7.16 -7.09
N ILE A 133 -4.77 6.61 -5.95
CA ILE A 133 -4.97 7.22 -4.63
C ILE A 133 -4.32 8.61 -4.58
N PHE A 134 -3.07 8.73 -5.05
CA PHE A 134 -2.36 10.01 -5.10
C PHE A 134 -3.08 11.04 -5.99
N ALA A 135 -3.49 10.64 -7.19
CA ALA A 135 -4.24 11.50 -8.11
C ALA A 135 -5.58 11.95 -7.51
N PHE A 136 -6.27 11.06 -6.79
CA PHE A 136 -7.52 11.38 -6.10
C PHE A 136 -7.32 12.44 -5.00
N PHE A 137 -6.27 12.33 -4.18
CA PHE A 137 -5.97 13.35 -3.17
C PHE A 137 -5.57 14.70 -3.81
N MET A 138 -4.77 14.67 -4.87
CA MET A 138 -4.36 15.89 -5.58
C MET A 138 -5.57 16.61 -6.19
N THR A 139 -6.44 15.89 -6.89
CA THR A 139 -7.65 16.48 -7.50
C THR A 139 -8.62 17.04 -6.46
N ARG A 140 -8.76 16.40 -5.29
CA ARG A 140 -9.56 16.95 -4.17
C ARG A 140 -8.97 18.23 -3.60
N ARG A 141 -7.65 18.30 -3.42
CA ARG A 141 -6.97 19.51 -2.92
C ARG A 141 -7.20 20.70 -3.84
N PHE A 142 -7.09 20.51 -5.16
CA PHE A 142 -7.36 21.58 -6.12
C PHE A 142 -8.85 21.99 -6.14
N ARG A 143 -9.78 21.04 -6.02
CA ARG A 143 -11.21 21.39 -5.92
C ARG A 143 -11.55 22.20 -4.67
N VAL A 144 -10.91 21.93 -3.53
CA VAL A 144 -11.13 22.71 -2.29
C VAL A 144 -10.50 24.10 -2.38
N SER A 145 -9.36 24.26 -3.08
CA SER A 145 -8.77 25.60 -3.30
C SER A 145 -9.51 26.43 -4.36
N VAL A 146 -10.26 25.81 -5.27
CA VAL A 146 -11.07 26.50 -6.28
C VAL A 146 -12.55 26.62 -5.86
N ALA A 147 -12.98 25.87 -4.85
CA ALA A 147 -14.27 26.06 -4.18
C ALA A 147 -14.20 27.34 -3.32
N GLN A 148 -14.56 28.45 -3.96
CA GLN A 148 -15.13 29.69 -3.44
C GLN A 148 -15.01 29.98 -1.92
N PRO A 149 -14.52 31.17 -1.51
CA PRO A 149 -14.92 31.71 -0.21
C PRO A 149 -16.44 31.72 -0.17
N SER A 150 -17.01 31.00 0.79
CA SER A 150 -18.46 30.95 0.96
C SER A 150 -18.96 32.36 1.24
N PRO A 151 -19.98 32.88 0.53
CA PRO A 151 -20.56 34.18 0.84
C PRO A 151 -21.11 34.22 2.29
N ALA A 152 -21.36 33.06 2.91
CA ALA A 152 -21.74 32.97 4.32
C ALA A 152 -20.59 33.27 5.29
N SER A 153 -19.33 32.95 4.94
CA SER A 153 -18.18 33.33 5.78
C SER A 153 -17.88 34.82 5.66
N ASP A 154 -18.03 35.40 4.46
CA ASP A 154 -17.84 36.85 4.27
C ASP A 154 -18.94 37.67 4.94
N GLN A 155 -20.20 37.20 4.91
CA GLN A 155 -21.29 37.82 5.66
C GLN A 155 -21.10 37.72 7.18
N ALA A 156 -20.64 36.59 7.70
CA ALA A 156 -20.35 36.43 9.13
C ALA A 156 -19.17 37.31 9.59
N VAL A 157 -18.12 37.42 8.77
CA VAL A 157 -16.97 38.29 9.04
C VAL A 157 -17.37 39.77 8.95
N GLN A 158 -18.17 40.18 7.95
CA GLN A 158 -18.68 41.54 7.89
C GLN A 158 -19.62 41.89 9.04
N ALA A 159 -20.46 40.95 9.48
CA ALA A 159 -21.33 41.15 10.65
C ALA A 159 -20.50 41.38 11.93
N ASN A 160 -19.46 40.57 12.14
CA ASN A 160 -18.55 40.72 13.28
C ASN A 160 -17.76 42.04 13.24
N ILE A 161 -17.26 42.45 12.06
CA ILE A 161 -16.57 43.73 11.90
C ILE A 161 -17.52 44.90 12.19
N LYS A 162 -18.77 44.83 11.72
CA LYS A 162 -19.78 45.86 11.95
C LYS A 162 -20.18 45.96 13.43
N GLN A 163 -20.27 44.83 14.11
CA GLN A 163 -20.58 44.77 15.55
C GLN A 163 -19.41 45.27 16.41
N ALA A 164 -18.17 44.93 16.07
CA ALA A 164 -16.98 45.46 16.73
C ALA A 164 -16.85 46.98 16.57
N ARG A 165 -17.19 47.54 15.39
CA ARG A 165 -17.17 48.98 15.16
C ARG A 165 -18.21 49.71 16.03
N ARG A 166 -19.40 49.13 16.20
CA ARG A 166 -20.46 49.67 17.08
C ARG A 166 -20.05 49.67 18.55
N MET A 167 -19.41 48.59 19.02
CA MET A 167 -18.89 48.56 20.40
C MET A 167 -17.79 49.61 20.62
N ARG A 168 -16.90 49.82 19.64
CA ARG A 168 -15.83 50.82 19.76
C ARG A 168 -16.38 52.25 19.91
N VAL A 169 -17.46 52.58 19.19
CA VAL A 169 -18.13 53.90 19.29
C VAL A 169 -18.86 54.04 20.63
N ALA A 170 -19.51 52.98 21.11
CA ALA A 170 -20.16 52.98 22.43
C ALA A 170 -19.16 53.20 23.56
N ILE A 171 -17.98 52.55 23.49
CA ILE A 171 -16.90 52.73 24.47
C ILE A 171 -16.35 54.16 24.46
N SER A 172 -16.18 54.78 23.27
CA SER A 172 -15.74 56.18 23.21
C SER A 172 -16.77 57.17 23.77
N HIS A 173 -18.08 56.90 23.62
CA HIS A 173 -19.13 57.71 24.23
C HIS A 173 -19.16 57.57 25.76
N LEU A 174 -19.02 56.35 26.28
CA LEU A 174 -18.94 56.09 27.72
C LEU A 174 -17.70 56.73 28.37
N SER A 175 -16.57 56.74 27.65
CA SER A 175 -15.34 57.39 28.12
C SER A 175 -15.48 58.92 28.23
N LEU A 176 -16.26 59.55 27.34
CA LEU A 176 -16.57 60.98 27.41
C LEU A 176 -17.53 61.33 28.55
N GLU A 177 -18.53 60.48 28.85
CA GLU A 177 -19.43 60.69 29.99
C GLU A 177 -18.73 60.51 31.35
N LEU A 178 -17.80 59.55 31.45
CA LEU A 178 -17.01 59.32 32.67
C LEU A 178 -15.90 60.37 32.85
N GLY A 179 -15.31 60.86 31.75
CA GLY A 179 -14.35 61.97 31.78
C GLY A 179 -14.99 63.32 32.14
N GLY A 180 -16.28 63.52 31.84
CA GLY A 180 -17.01 64.75 32.18
C GLY A 180 -17.46 64.84 33.66
N LYS A 181 -17.67 63.71 34.34
CA LYS A 181 -18.12 63.68 35.75
C LYS A 181 -16.99 63.82 36.79
N SER A 182 -15.73 63.76 36.38
CA SER A 182 -14.58 63.89 37.30
C SER A 182 -14.18 65.34 37.59
N SER A 183 -14.78 66.35 36.94
CA SER A 183 -14.38 67.76 37.08
C SER A 183 -15.29 68.60 37.99
N THR A 184 -16.22 68.00 38.73
CA THR A 184 -17.18 68.71 39.60
C THR A 184 -17.21 68.20 41.06
N ALA A 185 -16.17 67.46 41.47
CA ALA A 185 -15.98 67.04 42.87
C ALA A 185 -14.58 67.46 43.37
N ALA A 186 -14.28 68.76 43.25
CA ALA A 186 -13.16 69.39 43.91
C ALA A 186 -13.54 70.85 44.20
N ASN A 187 -14.38 71.03 45.23
CA ASN A 187 -14.55 72.26 45.98
C ASN A 187 -14.71 71.86 47.44
#